data_AF-A0A9J9EPN3-F1
#
_entry.id   AF-A0A9J9EPN3-F1
#
_cell.length_a   1.000
_cell.length_b   1.000
_cell.length_c   1.000
_cell.angle_alpha   90.00
_cell.angle_beta   90.00
_cell.angle_gamma   90.00
#
_symmetry.space_group_name_H-M   'P 1'
#
loop_
_entity.id
_entity.type
_entity.pdbx_description
1 polymer ?
#
loop_
_entity_poly.entity_id
_entity_poly.type
_entity_poly.pdbx_seq_one_letter_code
_entity_poly.pdbx_strand_id
1 'polypeptide(L)'
;MISHDAIVSDPESLNNGIKPSVLTFSGSDSAGLAGMQMDVKVQHALAVHCTSVLTAVTAQNNQQVFAVNAVDSAMFRAQIEAVSVFRPKAIKTGFVASEAQAQQIIAVRQRLKIPLICDPVGAATSGAELHGKRNTDSHRNINRLLLAHCSLLTPNIPEAQSLVGFDIETAKDLRRAARALVEIGAQAVLIKGGHWQYADHMGLDFFYSPEEQFWLQNEPVDTPHTRGTGCALASAIASAIALGYCLKDAIVIGKMAITQGLHNAKGLLAKSVRYQDVRYQDTHDKQRYQDTHDKQIKELASFDTPELTSEQSLRQQQSQLNYQDTHDKQIKELASFDTPELTSEQSLRQQQSQLNYQDTHNKGGVEILCFPATQRSLPGLYIESLMATSELSSLVLQKQENPFPGIGDESLGLYPVVDRAHWLDTLLPLGVTTIQLRIKDLTGQSLEEEIKRAVEIATRFQCRLFINDYWQLAIKHGAYGVHLGQEDLVAAAQNESNPIKQLLEAGMRLGISTHCHYEVARAHALKPSYIAYGPVFATQSKDMPWVPQGLAGLAYWQKLLDYPVVAIGGIDHERANAIHGLGVSGIAMISYITQAENPIKVTKSLLRALAL
;
A
#
# COMPACT_ATOMS: atom_id res chain seq x y z
N MET A 1 14.46 -7.14 16.37
CA MET A 1 13.52 -6.12 16.88
C MET A 1 13.65 -4.88 16.01
N ILE A 2 12.74 -4.72 15.05
CA ILE A 2 12.48 -3.40 14.44
C ILE A 2 11.71 -2.64 15.53
N SER A 3 12.29 -1.57 16.08
CA SER A 3 11.61 -0.78 17.10
C SER A 3 10.30 -0.23 16.54
N HIS A 4 9.26 -0.23 17.37
CA HIS A 4 7.94 0.32 17.05
C HIS A 4 7.99 1.87 17.17
N ASP A 5 9.01 2.47 16.57
CA ASP A 5 9.25 3.91 16.68
C ASP A 5 8.27 4.64 15.77
N ALA A 6 7.32 5.35 16.41
CA ALA A 6 6.40 6.33 15.86
C ALA A 6 5.52 5.87 14.68
N ILE A 7 4.35 5.32 15.02
CA ILE A 7 3.21 5.35 14.09
C ILE A 7 2.71 6.79 14.01
N VAL A 8 2.63 7.27 12.78
CA VAL A 8 2.10 8.57 12.47
C VAL A 8 0.66 8.36 12.02
N SER A 9 -0.27 9.17 12.43
CA SER A 9 -1.64 9.13 11.88
C SER A 9 -1.97 10.38 11.08
N ASP A 10 -1.09 11.37 11.15
CA ASP A 10 -1.08 12.57 10.34
C ASP A 10 0.31 12.78 9.71
N PRO A 11 0.50 12.45 8.42
CA PRO A 11 1.75 12.69 7.70
C PRO A 11 2.24 14.14 7.75
N GLU A 12 1.34 15.12 7.88
CA GLU A 12 1.71 16.54 7.95
C GLU A 12 2.32 16.91 9.30
N SER A 13 1.92 16.23 10.39
CA SER A 13 2.45 16.47 11.74
C SER A 13 3.95 16.15 11.89
N LEU A 14 4.53 15.37 10.98
CA LEU A 14 5.97 15.11 10.92
C LEU A 14 6.77 16.22 10.24
N ASN A 15 6.09 17.17 9.59
CA ASN A 15 6.73 18.20 8.81
C ASN A 15 7.28 19.27 9.76
N ASN A 16 8.44 19.02 10.36
CA ASN A 16 9.22 19.99 11.15
C ASN A 16 9.84 21.09 10.24
N GLY A 17 9.14 21.48 9.17
CA GLY A 17 9.65 22.32 8.08
C GLY A 17 10.52 21.58 7.06
N ILE A 18 10.68 20.26 7.16
CA ILE A 18 11.46 19.43 6.24
C ILE A 18 10.63 18.24 5.79
N LYS A 19 10.34 18.17 4.48
CA LYS A 19 9.58 17.07 3.87
C LYS A 19 10.40 15.76 3.90
N PRO A 20 9.86 14.64 4.41
CA PRO A 20 10.51 13.32 4.33
C PRO A 20 10.81 12.93 2.88
N SER A 21 11.86 12.13 2.65
CA SER A 21 12.25 11.74 1.29
C SER A 21 12.62 10.27 1.14
N VAL A 22 12.44 9.78 -0.09
CA VAL A 22 12.83 8.44 -0.55
C VAL A 22 13.82 8.59 -1.69
N LEU A 23 14.91 7.83 -1.63
CA LEU A 23 15.85 7.72 -2.75
C LEU A 23 15.41 6.58 -3.68
N THR A 24 15.01 6.94 -4.88
CA THR A 24 14.45 6.02 -5.87
C THR A 24 15.44 5.76 -6.99
N PHE A 25 15.74 4.49 -7.25
CA PHE A 25 16.47 4.01 -8.42
C PHE A 25 15.49 3.31 -9.36
N SER A 26 15.25 3.87 -10.55
CA SER A 26 14.21 3.33 -11.44
C SER A 26 14.44 3.78 -12.88
N GLY A 27 13.88 3.03 -13.84
CA GLY A 27 13.89 3.42 -15.25
C GLY A 27 12.86 4.51 -15.53
N SER A 28 13.15 5.42 -16.47
CA SER A 28 12.18 6.40 -16.97
C SER A 28 11.23 5.75 -17.98
N ASP A 29 9.93 5.86 -17.74
CA ASP A 29 8.84 5.49 -18.66
C ASP A 29 8.35 6.75 -19.40
N SER A 30 8.54 6.82 -20.72
CA SER A 30 8.08 7.94 -21.55
C SER A 30 6.57 8.21 -21.48
N ALA A 31 5.74 7.20 -21.24
CA ALA A 31 4.29 7.39 -21.08
C ALA A 31 3.90 7.83 -19.66
N GLY A 32 4.83 7.78 -18.72
CA GLY A 32 4.61 8.18 -17.34
C GLY A 32 3.60 7.32 -16.57
N LEU A 33 3.48 6.04 -16.95
CA LEU A 33 2.53 5.07 -16.38
C LEU A 33 3.19 4.05 -15.44
N ALA A 34 4.51 3.99 -15.42
CA ALA A 34 5.32 3.11 -14.57
C ALA A 34 6.67 3.79 -14.26
N GLY A 35 7.62 3.02 -13.71
CA GLY A 35 8.99 3.47 -13.49
C GLY A 35 9.09 4.72 -12.61
N MET A 36 10.10 5.54 -12.87
CA MET A 36 10.41 6.76 -12.11
C MET A 36 9.22 7.72 -12.05
N GLN A 37 8.46 7.87 -13.13
CA GLN A 37 7.30 8.77 -13.18
C GLN A 37 6.20 8.32 -12.22
N MET A 38 5.90 7.02 -12.18
CA MET A 38 4.97 6.48 -11.20
C MET A 38 5.50 6.67 -9.78
N ASP A 39 6.80 6.40 -9.57
CA ASP A 39 7.44 6.54 -8.26
C ASP A 39 7.32 7.98 -7.72
N VAL A 40 7.62 8.99 -8.55
CA VAL A 40 7.48 10.42 -8.22
C VAL A 40 6.02 10.78 -7.92
N LYS A 41 5.05 10.34 -8.74
CA LYS A 41 3.63 10.63 -8.55
C LYS A 41 3.12 10.09 -7.23
N VAL A 42 3.41 8.83 -6.92
CA VAL A 42 2.99 8.18 -5.68
C VAL A 42 3.63 8.84 -4.48
N GLN A 43 4.95 9.03 -4.48
CA GLN A 43 5.64 9.67 -3.36
C GLN A 43 5.11 11.09 -3.13
N HIS A 44 4.85 11.86 -4.19
CA HIS A 44 4.23 13.18 -4.08
C HIS A 44 2.84 13.12 -3.44
N ALA A 45 1.98 12.19 -3.87
CA ALA A 45 0.63 12.00 -3.33
C ALA A 45 0.62 11.62 -1.84
N LEU A 46 1.64 10.93 -1.36
CA LEU A 46 1.84 10.62 0.07
C LEU A 46 2.62 11.72 0.83
N ALA A 47 2.76 12.92 0.26
CA ALA A 47 3.52 14.02 0.85
C ALA A 47 5.00 13.69 1.16
N VAL A 48 5.61 12.83 0.35
CA VAL A 48 7.04 12.47 0.41
C VAL A 48 7.78 13.03 -0.80
N HIS A 49 9.02 13.48 -0.60
CA HIS A 49 9.87 13.96 -1.69
C HIS A 49 10.61 12.78 -2.36
N CYS A 50 10.44 12.63 -3.67
CA CYS A 50 11.19 11.65 -4.46
C CYS A 50 12.53 12.23 -4.89
N THR A 51 13.60 11.66 -4.36
CA THR A 51 14.96 11.87 -4.84
C THR A 51 15.27 10.80 -5.87
N SER A 52 15.55 11.17 -7.12
CA SER A 52 15.57 10.23 -8.25
C SER A 52 16.96 9.98 -8.82
N VAL A 53 17.25 8.72 -9.13
CA VAL A 53 18.41 8.27 -9.91
C VAL A 53 17.91 7.35 -11.02
N LEU A 54 18.09 7.77 -12.28
CA LEU A 54 17.64 7.00 -13.43
C LEU A 54 18.62 5.86 -13.74
N THR A 55 18.09 4.64 -13.86
CA THR A 55 18.85 3.43 -14.24
C THR A 55 18.86 3.19 -15.75
N ALA A 56 17.77 3.58 -16.42
CA ALA A 56 17.60 3.50 -17.86
C ALA A 56 16.56 4.53 -18.32
N VAL A 57 16.59 4.88 -19.60
CA VAL A 57 15.50 5.57 -20.29
C VAL A 57 14.84 4.56 -21.22
N THR A 58 13.51 4.44 -21.11
CA THR A 58 12.74 3.56 -21.98
C THR A 58 11.82 4.40 -22.86
N ALA A 59 11.95 4.23 -24.18
CA ALA A 59 10.94 4.72 -25.11
C ALA A 59 9.80 3.69 -25.10
N GLN A 60 8.77 3.93 -24.31
CA GLN A 60 7.65 3.01 -24.17
C GLN A 60 6.30 3.74 -24.07
N ASN A 61 5.22 3.03 -24.35
CA ASN A 61 3.85 3.47 -24.11
C ASN A 61 3.02 2.37 -23.43
N ASN A 62 1.70 2.60 -23.33
CA ASN A 62 0.78 1.63 -22.74
C ASN A 62 0.68 0.29 -23.50
N GLN A 63 1.20 0.23 -24.74
CA GLN A 63 1.11 -0.94 -25.63
C GLN A 63 2.44 -1.70 -25.74
N GLN A 64 3.57 -1.00 -25.84
CA GLN A 64 4.86 -1.64 -26.12
C GLN A 64 6.05 -0.82 -25.62
N VAL A 65 7.21 -1.49 -25.55
CA VAL A 65 8.53 -0.88 -25.35
C VAL A 65 9.25 -0.87 -26.68
N PHE A 66 9.62 0.31 -27.16
CA PHE A 66 10.32 0.49 -28.44
C PHE A 66 11.84 0.39 -28.28
N ALA A 67 12.36 0.95 -27.18
CA ALA A 67 13.79 0.93 -26.89
C ALA A 67 14.04 1.03 -25.38
N VAL A 68 15.14 0.43 -24.95
CA VAL A 68 15.70 0.54 -23.60
C VAL A 68 17.13 1.01 -23.74
N ASN A 69 17.45 2.16 -23.14
CA ASN A 69 18.81 2.67 -23.08
C ASN A 69 19.26 2.75 -21.62
N ALA A 70 20.19 1.87 -21.22
CA ALA A 70 20.76 1.92 -19.88
C ALA A 70 21.55 3.21 -19.70
N VAL A 71 21.39 3.86 -18.54
CA VAL A 71 22.22 5.03 -18.20
C VAL A 71 23.66 4.56 -17.98
N ASP A 72 24.61 5.23 -18.61
CA ASP A 72 26.03 4.89 -18.51
C ASP A 72 26.55 5.05 -17.07
N SER A 73 27.61 4.32 -16.74
CA SER A 73 28.14 4.25 -15.37
C SER A 73 28.70 5.58 -14.85
N ALA A 74 29.11 6.51 -15.71
CA ALA A 74 29.58 7.83 -15.26
C ALA A 74 28.39 8.72 -14.89
N MET A 75 27.37 8.78 -15.74
CA MET A 75 26.14 9.51 -15.46
C MET A 75 25.36 8.92 -14.27
N PHE A 76 25.31 7.60 -14.13
CA PHE A 76 24.67 6.95 -12.97
C PHE A 76 25.32 7.38 -11.65
N ARG A 77 26.66 7.42 -11.59
CA ARG A 77 27.40 7.89 -10.41
C ARG A 77 27.20 9.38 -10.15
N ALA A 78 27.24 10.20 -11.20
CA ALA A 78 27.01 11.65 -11.09
C ALA A 78 25.62 11.97 -10.49
N GLN A 79 24.58 11.21 -10.87
CA GLN A 79 23.25 11.34 -10.26
C GLN A 79 23.25 11.00 -8.77
N ILE A 80 23.90 9.88 -8.36
CA ILE A 80 24.03 9.50 -6.95
C ILE A 80 24.74 10.59 -6.13
N GLU A 81 25.79 11.19 -6.69
CA GLU A 81 26.53 12.27 -6.05
C GLU A 81 25.68 13.53 -5.92
N ALA A 82 25.00 13.94 -6.99
CA ALA A 82 24.13 15.13 -7.00
C ALA A 82 23.05 15.05 -5.91
N VAL A 83 22.50 13.86 -5.66
CA VAL A 83 21.46 13.66 -4.66
C VAL A 83 21.99 13.30 -3.27
N SER A 84 23.30 13.19 -3.08
CA SER A 84 23.91 12.76 -1.81
C SER A 84 23.73 13.76 -0.66
N VAL A 85 23.41 15.02 -0.99
CA VAL A 85 23.12 16.09 -0.03
C VAL A 85 21.81 15.87 0.73
N PHE A 86 20.86 15.12 0.14
CA PHE A 86 19.60 14.80 0.77
C PHE A 86 19.77 13.70 1.84
N ARG A 87 18.79 13.61 2.74
CA ARG A 87 18.77 12.65 3.86
C ARG A 87 17.53 11.74 3.76
N PRO A 88 17.49 10.85 2.76
CA PRO A 88 16.36 9.95 2.59
C PRO A 88 16.21 9.00 3.77
N LYS A 89 14.98 8.56 4.01
CA LYS A 89 14.61 7.64 5.09
C LYS A 89 14.36 6.22 4.60
N ALA A 90 14.16 6.04 3.30
CA ALA A 90 14.12 4.75 2.63
C ALA A 90 14.73 4.83 1.22
N ILE A 91 15.11 3.67 0.69
CA ILE A 91 15.52 3.47 -0.70
C ILE A 91 14.47 2.59 -1.38
N LYS A 92 14.10 2.94 -2.62
CA LYS A 92 13.27 2.10 -3.49
C LYS A 92 14.02 1.76 -4.76
N THR A 93 13.98 0.51 -5.19
CA THR A 93 14.46 0.11 -6.52
C THR A 93 13.31 -0.38 -7.39
N GLY A 94 13.27 0.06 -8.64
CA GLY A 94 12.48 -0.55 -9.72
C GLY A 94 13.39 -1.28 -10.69
N PHE A 95 13.22 -1.04 -11.99
CA PHE A 95 14.10 -1.62 -13.01
C PHE A 95 15.57 -1.19 -12.81
N VAL A 96 16.47 -2.17 -12.68
CA VAL A 96 17.93 -1.97 -12.59
C VAL A 96 18.58 -2.63 -13.80
N ALA A 97 19.32 -1.86 -14.59
CA ALA A 97 19.70 -2.28 -15.93
C ALA A 97 20.94 -3.19 -15.95
N SER A 98 21.78 -3.18 -14.91
CA SER A 98 23.02 -3.97 -14.85
C SER A 98 23.45 -4.34 -13.43
N GLU A 99 24.29 -5.38 -13.32
CA GLU A 99 24.90 -5.78 -12.04
C GLU A 99 25.78 -4.67 -11.45
N ALA A 100 26.47 -3.88 -12.29
CA ALA A 100 27.26 -2.74 -11.85
C ALA A 100 26.40 -1.67 -11.15
N GLN A 101 25.21 -1.37 -11.69
CA GLN A 101 24.25 -0.48 -11.02
C GLN A 101 23.77 -1.07 -9.69
N ALA A 102 23.47 -2.37 -9.64
CA ALA A 102 23.06 -3.05 -8.41
C ALA A 102 24.13 -2.94 -7.31
N GLN A 103 25.40 -3.15 -7.64
CA GLN A 103 26.51 -3.00 -6.69
C GLN A 103 26.63 -1.56 -6.14
N GLN A 104 26.43 -0.55 -6.97
CA GLN A 104 26.42 0.85 -6.51
C GLN A 104 25.24 1.14 -5.59
N ILE A 105 24.05 0.61 -5.90
CA ILE A 105 22.87 0.72 -5.02
C ILE A 105 23.15 0.07 -3.66
N ILE A 106 23.77 -1.11 -3.65
CA ILE A 106 24.17 -1.81 -2.42
C ILE A 106 25.15 -0.95 -1.60
N ALA A 107 26.16 -0.35 -2.24
CA ALA A 107 27.10 0.54 -1.57
C ALA A 107 26.40 1.76 -0.94
N VAL A 108 25.43 2.36 -1.65
CA VAL A 108 24.60 3.45 -1.11
C VAL A 108 23.78 2.96 0.09
N ARG A 109 23.12 1.81 -0.01
CA ARG A 109 22.36 1.21 1.11
C ARG A 109 23.25 0.96 2.33
N GLN A 110 24.43 0.40 2.15
CA GLN A 110 25.37 0.11 3.24
C GLN A 110 25.86 1.40 3.91
N ARG A 111 26.10 2.46 3.13
CA ARG A 111 26.48 3.78 3.65
C ARG A 111 25.37 4.45 4.45
N LEU A 112 24.13 4.42 3.94
CA LEU A 112 22.99 5.11 4.55
C LEU A 112 22.35 4.32 5.69
N LYS A 113 22.43 2.98 5.67
CA LYS A 113 21.84 2.06 6.66
C LYS A 113 20.31 2.21 6.85
N ILE A 114 19.60 2.68 5.83
CA ILE A 114 18.14 2.88 5.79
C ILE A 114 17.43 1.77 5.00
N PRO A 115 16.17 1.42 5.24
CA PRO A 115 15.45 0.35 4.54
C PRO A 115 15.53 0.43 3.00
N LEU A 116 15.57 -0.73 2.34
CA LEU A 116 15.63 -0.92 0.89
C LEU A 116 14.42 -1.77 0.46
N ILE A 117 13.54 -1.16 -0.31
CA ILE A 117 12.34 -1.79 -0.86
C ILE A 117 12.59 -2.12 -2.33
N CYS A 118 12.60 -3.40 -2.67
CA CYS A 118 12.93 -3.87 -4.01
C CYS A 118 11.67 -4.34 -4.75
N ASP A 119 11.33 -3.65 -5.84
CA ASP A 119 10.39 -4.11 -6.87
C ASP A 119 11.20 -4.84 -7.97
N PRO A 120 11.16 -6.18 -8.07
CA PRO A 120 12.08 -6.96 -8.90
C PRO A 120 11.69 -6.98 -10.39
N VAL A 121 11.49 -5.80 -10.97
CA VAL A 121 10.99 -5.59 -12.33
C VAL A 121 11.91 -6.27 -13.36
N GLY A 122 11.42 -7.31 -14.03
CA GLY A 122 12.13 -8.01 -15.11
C GLY A 122 11.54 -7.85 -16.51
N ALA A 123 10.25 -7.51 -16.57
CA ALA A 123 9.53 -7.24 -17.80
C ALA A 123 8.67 -5.99 -17.62
N ALA A 124 8.44 -5.27 -18.72
CA ALA A 124 7.49 -4.18 -18.75
C ALA A 124 6.08 -4.73 -18.54
N THR A 125 5.19 -3.92 -17.95
CA THR A 125 3.78 -4.29 -17.78
C THR A 125 3.05 -4.50 -19.12
N SER A 126 3.62 -4.05 -20.25
CA SER A 126 3.17 -4.38 -21.62
C SER A 126 3.64 -5.76 -22.12
N GLY A 127 4.35 -6.54 -21.29
CA GLY A 127 4.85 -7.88 -21.63
C GLY A 127 6.21 -7.92 -22.34
N ALA A 128 6.86 -6.77 -22.55
CA ALA A 128 8.18 -6.73 -23.18
C ALA A 128 9.30 -7.01 -22.16
N GLU A 129 10.18 -7.97 -22.45
CA GLU A 129 11.39 -8.21 -21.64
C GLU A 129 12.32 -7.00 -21.69
N LEU A 130 12.67 -6.45 -20.52
CA LEU A 130 13.48 -5.23 -20.42
C LEU A 130 14.99 -5.50 -20.51
N HIS A 131 15.40 -6.75 -20.31
CA HIS A 131 16.79 -7.20 -20.44
C HIS A 131 17.11 -7.84 -21.81
N GLY A 132 16.11 -7.90 -22.72
CA GLY A 132 16.23 -8.51 -24.05
C GLY A 132 16.17 -10.04 -24.05
N LYS A 133 15.65 -10.62 -25.15
CA LYS A 133 15.35 -12.06 -25.38
C LYS A 133 16.50 -13.06 -25.21
N ARG A 134 17.71 -12.61 -24.86
CA ARG A 134 18.92 -13.45 -24.78
C ARG A 134 19.56 -13.50 -23.39
N ASN A 135 18.93 -12.94 -22.35
CA ASN A 135 19.64 -12.74 -21.07
C ASN A 135 18.78 -12.83 -19.80
N THR A 136 17.94 -13.87 -19.69
CA THR A 136 17.18 -14.17 -18.46
C THR A 136 18.07 -14.35 -17.23
N ASP A 137 19.32 -14.79 -17.42
CA ASP A 137 20.30 -14.96 -16.34
C ASP A 137 20.72 -13.62 -15.71
N SER A 138 20.81 -12.53 -16.49
CA SER A 138 21.20 -11.22 -15.96
C SER A 138 20.16 -10.62 -15.02
N HIS A 139 18.86 -10.73 -15.32
CA HIS A 139 17.79 -10.27 -14.41
C HIS A 139 17.83 -11.03 -13.08
N ARG A 140 17.98 -12.35 -13.14
CA ARG A 140 18.07 -13.20 -11.96
C ARG A 140 19.30 -12.87 -11.12
N ASN A 141 20.45 -12.64 -11.75
CA ASN A 141 21.69 -12.29 -11.06
C ASN A 141 21.60 -10.92 -10.38
N ILE A 142 21.10 -9.90 -11.08
CA ILE A 142 20.89 -8.55 -10.55
C ILE A 142 20.01 -8.61 -9.29
N ASN A 143 18.87 -9.30 -9.38
CA ASN A 143 17.97 -9.40 -8.25
C ASN A 143 18.58 -10.21 -7.10
N ARG A 144 19.29 -11.31 -7.39
CA ARG A 144 20.03 -12.07 -6.35
C ARG A 144 21.04 -11.22 -5.60
N LEU A 145 21.78 -10.34 -6.27
CA LEU A 145 22.69 -9.40 -5.61
C LEU A 145 21.93 -8.45 -4.66
N LEU A 146 20.79 -7.91 -5.10
CA LEU A 146 19.98 -6.98 -4.30
C LEU A 146 19.26 -7.68 -3.14
N LEU A 147 18.84 -8.94 -3.33
CA LEU A 147 18.05 -9.71 -2.34
C LEU A 147 18.75 -9.77 -0.98
N ALA A 148 20.06 -10.03 -0.95
CA ALA A 148 20.85 -10.10 0.28
C ALA A 148 20.89 -8.79 1.10
N HIS A 149 20.49 -7.66 0.51
CA HIS A 149 20.45 -6.36 1.15
C HIS A 149 19.03 -5.77 1.22
N CYS A 150 18.04 -6.53 0.76
CA CYS A 150 16.66 -6.13 0.63
C CYS A 150 15.96 -6.20 1.99
N SER A 151 15.32 -5.10 2.39
CA SER A 151 14.47 -5.07 3.59
C SER A 151 13.06 -5.59 3.30
N LEU A 152 12.52 -5.32 2.10
CA LEU A 152 11.28 -5.90 1.61
C LEU A 152 11.34 -6.11 0.10
N LEU A 153 11.16 -7.35 -0.33
CA LEU A 153 10.96 -7.69 -1.74
C LEU A 153 9.46 -7.73 -2.06
N THR A 154 9.03 -7.13 -3.17
CA THR A 154 7.61 -7.10 -3.56
C THR A 154 7.34 -7.74 -4.93
N PRO A 155 7.61 -9.05 -5.14
CA PRO A 155 7.41 -9.69 -6.44
C PRO A 155 5.92 -9.96 -6.71
N ASN A 156 5.48 -9.94 -7.97
CA ASN A 156 4.26 -10.64 -8.37
C ASN A 156 4.52 -12.14 -8.54
N ILE A 157 3.49 -12.93 -8.83
CA ILE A 157 3.63 -14.39 -9.01
C ILE A 157 4.67 -14.74 -10.10
N PRO A 158 4.60 -14.22 -11.34
CA PRO A 158 5.61 -14.49 -12.35
C PRO A 158 7.05 -14.11 -11.95
N GLU A 159 7.22 -12.96 -11.30
CA GLU A 159 8.52 -12.50 -10.78
C GLU A 159 9.02 -13.47 -9.68
N ALA A 160 8.15 -13.90 -8.78
CA ALA A 160 8.50 -14.86 -7.74
C ALA A 160 8.91 -16.21 -8.34
N GLN A 161 8.14 -16.75 -9.30
CA GLN A 161 8.47 -17.99 -10.03
C GLN A 161 9.84 -17.91 -10.69
N SER A 162 10.15 -16.78 -11.35
CA SER A 162 11.45 -16.56 -12.00
C SER A 162 12.62 -16.59 -11.00
N LEU A 163 12.45 -15.96 -9.83
CA LEU A 163 13.50 -15.91 -8.81
C LEU A 163 13.74 -17.27 -8.16
N VAL A 164 12.67 -17.98 -7.77
CA VAL A 164 12.76 -19.27 -7.07
C VAL A 164 13.00 -20.44 -8.02
N GLY A 165 12.66 -20.31 -9.30
CA GLY A 165 12.88 -21.32 -10.33
C GLY A 165 11.89 -22.49 -10.31
N PHE A 166 10.70 -22.31 -9.71
CA PHE A 166 9.61 -23.27 -9.73
C PHE A 166 8.25 -22.58 -9.82
N ASP A 167 7.24 -23.32 -10.27
CA ASP A 167 5.89 -22.79 -10.45
C ASP A 167 5.12 -22.60 -9.15
N ILE A 168 4.29 -21.56 -9.11
CA ILE A 168 3.46 -21.20 -7.96
C ILE A 168 2.00 -21.35 -8.38
N GLU A 169 1.44 -22.52 -8.12
CA GLU A 169 0.05 -22.84 -8.49
C GLU A 169 -0.86 -22.82 -7.26
N THR A 170 -0.35 -23.26 -6.11
CA THR A 170 -1.12 -23.35 -4.86
C THR A 170 -0.62 -22.36 -3.81
N ALA A 171 -1.42 -22.10 -2.79
CA ALA A 171 -0.96 -21.33 -1.64
C ALA A 171 0.17 -22.01 -0.87
N LYS A 172 0.31 -23.35 -0.98
CA LYS A 172 1.46 -24.06 -0.40
C LYS A 172 2.74 -23.71 -1.17
N ASP A 173 2.66 -23.65 -2.49
CA ASP A 173 3.78 -23.24 -3.34
C ASP A 173 4.15 -21.77 -3.11
N LEU A 174 3.14 -20.91 -2.93
CA LEU A 174 3.34 -19.49 -2.65
C LEU A 174 4.14 -19.31 -1.35
N ARG A 175 3.76 -20.02 -0.28
CA ARG A 175 4.51 -20.03 0.99
C ARG A 175 5.92 -20.56 0.82
N ARG A 176 6.08 -21.66 0.07
CA ARG A 176 7.39 -22.24 -0.24
C ARG A 176 8.27 -21.20 -0.96
N ALA A 177 7.70 -20.46 -1.91
CA ALA A 177 8.40 -19.42 -2.64
C ALA A 177 8.80 -18.26 -1.72
N ALA A 178 7.89 -17.78 -0.88
CA ALA A 178 8.17 -16.70 0.07
C ALA A 178 9.31 -17.07 1.02
N ARG A 179 9.31 -18.30 1.55
CA ARG A 179 10.38 -18.83 2.39
C ARG A 179 11.70 -18.94 1.64
N ALA A 180 11.69 -19.52 0.45
CA ALA A 180 12.90 -19.64 -0.38
C ALA A 180 13.52 -18.28 -0.70
N LEU A 181 12.72 -17.25 -0.94
CA LEU A 181 13.21 -15.89 -1.20
C LEU A 181 13.87 -15.25 0.02
N VAL A 182 13.35 -15.52 1.23
CA VAL A 182 14.01 -15.12 2.49
C VAL A 182 15.31 -15.91 2.70
N GLU A 183 15.30 -17.22 2.44
CA GLU A 183 16.50 -18.07 2.52
C GLU A 183 17.60 -17.66 1.53
N ILE A 184 17.23 -17.11 0.36
CA ILE A 184 18.18 -16.53 -0.61
C ILE A 184 18.82 -15.24 -0.07
N GLY A 185 18.14 -14.49 0.79
CA GLY A 185 18.72 -13.36 1.52
C GLY A 185 17.81 -12.16 1.77
N ALA A 186 16.57 -12.15 1.27
CA ALA A 186 15.63 -11.06 1.60
C ALA A 186 15.26 -11.09 3.09
N GLN A 187 15.16 -9.92 3.73
CA GLN A 187 14.71 -9.86 5.13
C GLN A 187 13.21 -10.18 5.27
N ALA A 188 12.42 -9.73 4.29
CA ALA A 188 10.99 -10.01 4.21
C ALA A 188 10.51 -9.96 2.75
N VAL A 189 9.38 -10.60 2.47
CA VAL A 189 8.79 -10.70 1.14
C VAL A 189 7.29 -10.45 1.20
N LEU A 190 6.77 -9.64 0.27
CA LEU A 190 5.35 -9.45 0.01
C LEU A 190 5.03 -9.93 -1.42
N ILE A 191 4.56 -11.17 -1.56
CA ILE A 191 4.17 -11.72 -2.86
C ILE A 191 2.79 -11.20 -3.22
N LYS A 192 2.72 -10.44 -4.32
CA LYS A 192 1.49 -9.88 -4.87
C LYS A 192 0.75 -10.97 -5.64
N GLY A 193 -0.43 -11.38 -5.18
CA GLY A 193 -1.17 -12.49 -5.80
C GLY A 193 -1.87 -12.08 -7.10
N GLY A 194 -2.43 -10.86 -7.18
CA GLY A 194 -3.08 -10.37 -8.40
C GLY A 194 -4.09 -11.37 -9.00
N HIS A 195 -4.13 -11.50 -10.33
CA HIS A 195 -4.96 -12.45 -11.10
C HIS A 195 -4.54 -13.93 -10.90
N TRP A 196 -4.32 -14.34 -9.65
CA TRP A 196 -4.09 -15.73 -9.33
C TRP A 196 -5.38 -16.50 -9.62
N GLN A 197 -5.35 -17.40 -10.61
CA GLN A 197 -6.53 -18.10 -11.13
C GLN A 197 -7.32 -18.88 -10.06
N TYR A 198 -6.68 -19.20 -8.94
CA TYR A 198 -7.25 -19.95 -7.81
C TYR A 198 -7.77 -19.07 -6.66
N ALA A 199 -7.69 -17.74 -6.79
CA ALA A 199 -8.14 -16.82 -5.74
C ALA A 199 -9.63 -16.47 -5.80
N ASP A 200 -10.47 -17.19 -6.57
CA ASP A 200 -11.92 -16.95 -6.72
C ASP A 200 -12.30 -15.46 -6.84
N HIS A 201 -11.58 -14.72 -7.68
CA HIS A 201 -11.74 -13.26 -7.79
C HIS A 201 -11.45 -12.52 -6.47
N MET A 202 -10.25 -12.68 -5.91
CA MET A 202 -9.80 -11.85 -4.79
C MET A 202 -8.42 -11.26 -4.96
N GLY A 203 -8.23 -10.05 -4.43
CA GLY A 203 -6.93 -9.37 -4.39
C GLY A 203 -6.07 -9.78 -3.20
N LEU A 204 -5.62 -11.04 -3.18
CA LEU A 204 -4.76 -11.59 -2.12
C LEU A 204 -3.29 -11.23 -2.30
N ASP A 205 -2.66 -10.73 -1.24
CA ASP A 205 -1.20 -10.63 -1.13
C ASP A 205 -0.72 -11.35 0.13
N PHE A 206 0.46 -11.98 0.06
CA PHE A 206 1.03 -12.73 1.18
C PHE A 206 2.34 -12.12 1.64
N PHE A 207 2.40 -11.78 2.92
CA PHE A 207 3.61 -11.33 3.58
C PHE A 207 4.28 -12.47 4.35
N TYR A 208 5.61 -12.54 4.25
CA TYR A 208 6.43 -13.47 5.01
C TYR A 208 7.72 -12.83 5.51
N SER A 209 8.03 -13.10 6.76
CA SER A 209 9.31 -12.90 7.44
C SER A 209 9.54 -14.08 8.41
N PRO A 210 10.76 -14.29 8.93
CA PRO A 210 11.00 -15.31 9.97
C PRO A 210 10.16 -15.12 11.23
N GLU A 211 9.82 -13.86 11.56
CA GLU A 211 9.10 -13.51 12.78
C GLU A 211 7.57 -13.57 12.62
N GLU A 212 7.05 -13.34 11.42
CA GLU A 212 5.61 -13.23 11.18
C GLU A 212 5.23 -13.45 9.71
N GLN A 213 3.99 -13.88 9.51
CA GLN A 213 3.36 -14.03 8.20
C GLN A 213 1.86 -13.70 8.28
N PHE A 214 1.33 -13.11 7.22
CA PHE A 214 -0.08 -12.76 7.14
C PHE A 214 -0.54 -12.57 5.69
N TRP A 215 -1.85 -12.63 5.49
CA TRP A 215 -2.52 -12.33 4.23
C TRP A 215 -3.18 -10.97 4.30
N LEU A 216 -3.14 -10.25 3.19
CA LEU A 216 -3.94 -9.06 2.93
C LEU A 216 -4.98 -9.38 1.87
N GLN A 217 -6.22 -8.95 2.11
CA GLN A 217 -7.33 -9.18 1.22
C GLN A 217 -8.08 -7.87 0.97
N ASN A 218 -8.32 -7.57 -0.30
CA ASN A 218 -9.34 -6.61 -0.72
C ASN A 218 -10.28 -7.27 -1.72
N GLU A 219 -11.48 -6.71 -1.83
CA GLU A 219 -12.33 -6.94 -3.01
C GLU A 219 -11.55 -6.53 -4.27
N PRO A 220 -11.63 -7.31 -5.37
CA PRO A 220 -11.03 -6.89 -6.63
C PRO A 220 -11.63 -5.59 -7.12
N VAL A 221 -10.77 -4.72 -7.63
CA VAL A 221 -11.21 -3.55 -8.36
C VAL A 221 -11.41 -3.93 -9.82
N ASP A 222 -12.65 -3.87 -10.30
CA ASP A 222 -12.96 -4.07 -11.72
C ASP A 222 -12.49 -2.87 -12.55
N THR A 223 -11.23 -2.93 -12.98
CA THR A 223 -10.63 -1.90 -13.84
C THR A 223 -9.58 -2.52 -14.77
N PRO A 224 -9.58 -2.16 -16.07
CA PRO A 224 -8.51 -2.54 -16.99
C PRO A 224 -7.27 -1.65 -16.86
N HIS A 225 -7.31 -0.61 -16.02
CA HIS A 225 -6.28 0.43 -15.91
C HIS A 225 -5.27 0.13 -14.80
N THR A 226 -4.47 -0.91 -15.00
CA THR A 226 -3.59 -1.50 -13.97
C THR A 226 -2.09 -1.28 -14.22
N ARG A 227 -1.72 -0.45 -15.21
CA ARG A 227 -0.30 -0.14 -15.49
C ARG A 227 0.36 0.50 -14.27
N GLY A 228 1.57 0.05 -13.95
CA GLY A 228 2.41 0.61 -12.89
C GLY A 228 2.03 0.21 -11.47
N THR A 229 1.07 -0.70 -11.27
CA THR A 229 0.65 -1.20 -9.93
C THR A 229 1.81 -1.72 -9.09
N GLY A 230 2.75 -2.48 -9.69
CA GLY A 230 3.95 -2.96 -9.00
C GLY A 230 4.83 -1.82 -8.47
N CYS A 231 5.21 -0.88 -9.34
CA CYS A 231 6.04 0.27 -8.97
C CYS A 231 5.35 1.16 -7.94
N ALA A 232 4.04 1.38 -8.11
CA ALA A 232 3.25 2.18 -7.21
C ALA A 232 3.18 1.56 -5.80
N LEU A 233 3.03 0.24 -5.68
CA LEU A 233 2.97 -0.44 -4.37
C LEU A 233 4.30 -0.25 -3.62
N ALA A 234 5.42 -0.58 -4.26
CA ALA A 234 6.74 -0.46 -3.66
C ALA A 234 7.05 1.00 -3.27
N SER A 235 6.63 1.96 -4.10
CA SER A 235 6.79 3.40 -3.81
C SER A 235 5.91 3.87 -2.65
N ALA A 236 4.68 3.38 -2.53
CA ALA A 236 3.80 3.70 -1.40
C ALA A 236 4.35 3.13 -0.09
N ILE A 237 4.85 1.88 -0.10
CA ILE A 237 5.49 1.26 1.08
C ILE A 237 6.75 2.03 1.48
N ALA A 238 7.62 2.37 0.53
CA ALA A 238 8.82 3.16 0.82
C ALA A 238 8.47 4.56 1.36
N SER A 239 7.39 5.17 0.86
CA SER A 239 6.87 6.46 1.37
C SER A 239 6.39 6.34 2.81
N ALA A 240 5.61 5.32 3.13
CA ALA A 240 5.15 5.08 4.50
C ALA A 240 6.33 4.86 5.45
N ILE A 241 7.34 4.08 5.07
CA ILE A 241 8.56 3.94 5.89
C ILE A 241 9.27 5.29 6.06
N ALA A 242 9.31 6.12 5.02
CA ALA A 242 9.91 7.46 5.12
C ALA A 242 9.13 8.41 6.05
N LEU A 243 7.82 8.20 6.18
CA LEU A 243 6.93 8.83 7.15
C LEU A 243 6.99 8.18 8.54
N GLY A 244 7.94 7.27 8.81
CA GLY A 244 8.16 6.67 10.13
C GLY A 244 7.32 5.44 10.44
N TYR A 245 6.41 5.02 9.55
CA TYR A 245 5.64 3.80 9.78
C TYR A 245 6.53 2.56 9.83
N CYS A 246 6.20 1.63 10.73
CA CYS A 246 6.83 0.31 10.75
C CYS A 246 6.49 -0.47 9.48
N LEU A 247 7.26 -1.52 9.17
CA LEU A 247 7.09 -2.28 7.93
C LEU A 247 5.66 -2.83 7.75
N LYS A 248 5.03 -3.33 8.82
CA LYS A 248 3.68 -3.92 8.76
C LYS A 248 2.63 -2.87 8.40
N ASP A 249 2.68 -1.70 9.03
CA ASP A 249 1.81 -0.57 8.71
C ASP A 249 2.07 -0.07 7.30
N ALA A 250 3.35 0.06 6.91
CA ALA A 250 3.74 0.51 5.59
C ALA A 250 3.19 -0.40 4.47
N ILE A 251 3.16 -1.71 4.72
CA ILE A 251 2.55 -2.70 3.82
C ILE A 251 1.03 -2.50 3.71
N VAL A 252 0.33 -2.31 4.84
CA VAL A 252 -1.12 -2.04 4.84
C VAL A 252 -1.44 -0.73 4.12
N ILE A 253 -0.71 0.35 4.42
CA ILE A 253 -0.85 1.66 3.76
C ILE A 253 -0.55 1.54 2.26
N GLY A 254 0.49 0.78 1.88
CA GLY A 254 0.82 0.52 0.48
C GLY A 254 -0.34 -0.17 -0.26
N LYS A 255 -0.92 -1.21 0.35
CA LYS A 255 -2.09 -1.90 -0.20
C LYS A 255 -3.29 -0.96 -0.32
N MET A 256 -3.56 -0.15 0.70
CA MET A 256 -4.62 0.86 0.67
C MET A 256 -4.42 1.88 -0.46
N ALA A 257 -3.20 2.39 -0.62
CA ALA A 257 -2.88 3.38 -1.65
C ALA A 257 -3.10 2.80 -3.05
N ILE A 258 -2.73 1.54 -3.28
CA ILE A 258 -2.97 0.86 -4.56
C ILE A 258 -4.45 0.61 -4.82
N THR A 259 -5.19 0.13 -3.83
CA THR A 259 -6.63 -0.09 -3.96
C THR A 259 -7.35 1.23 -4.27
N GLN A 260 -7.02 2.31 -3.57
CA GLN A 260 -7.51 3.66 -3.89
C GLN A 260 -7.15 4.05 -5.32
N GLY A 261 -5.89 3.87 -5.71
CA GLY A 261 -5.41 4.27 -7.03
C GLY A 261 -6.05 3.49 -8.17
N LEU A 262 -6.40 2.23 -7.95
CA LEU A 262 -7.14 1.41 -8.91
C LEU A 262 -8.57 1.90 -9.09
N HIS A 263 -9.25 2.30 -8.01
CA HIS A 263 -10.58 2.89 -8.10
C HIS A 263 -10.61 4.24 -8.82
N ASN A 264 -9.51 5.00 -8.75
CA ASN A 264 -9.38 6.29 -9.41
C ASN A 264 -8.90 6.18 -10.86
N ALA A 265 -8.31 5.04 -11.25
CA ALA A 265 -7.62 4.87 -12.52
C ALA A 265 -8.54 5.11 -13.71
N LYS A 266 -8.04 5.85 -14.71
CA LYS A 266 -8.77 6.22 -15.94
C LYS A 266 -7.97 5.89 -17.19
N GLY A 267 -8.68 5.61 -18.27
CA GLY A 267 -8.10 5.48 -19.60
C GLY A 267 -7.55 6.81 -20.10
N LEU A 268 -6.42 6.76 -20.82
CA LEU A 268 -5.72 7.95 -21.32
C LEU A 268 -6.05 8.30 -22.77
N LEU A 269 -6.72 7.42 -23.52
CA LEU A 269 -6.97 7.58 -24.95
C LEU A 269 -8.46 7.53 -25.24
N ALA A 270 -8.97 8.56 -25.93
CA ALA A 270 -10.36 8.59 -26.39
C ALA A 270 -10.53 7.71 -27.64
N LYS A 271 -11.13 6.52 -27.49
CA LYS A 271 -11.29 5.47 -28.53
C LYS A 271 -9.95 4.91 -29.05
N SER A 272 -10.02 3.76 -29.74
CA SER A 272 -8.89 2.94 -30.23
C SER A 272 -8.02 3.67 -31.26
N VAL A 273 -7.19 4.63 -30.83
CA VAL A 273 -6.13 5.20 -31.66
C VAL A 273 -5.03 4.15 -31.79
N ARG A 274 -4.91 3.52 -32.97
CA ARG A 274 -3.76 2.64 -33.22
C ARG A 274 -2.55 3.52 -33.46
N TYR A 275 -1.42 3.22 -32.81
CA TYR A 275 -0.16 3.93 -33.05
C TYR A 275 0.21 3.98 -34.55
N GLN A 276 -0.15 2.93 -35.30
CA GLN A 276 0.02 2.86 -36.75
C GLN A 276 -0.80 3.91 -37.51
N ASP A 277 -2.00 4.25 -37.05
CA ASP A 277 -2.88 5.23 -37.71
C ASP A 277 -2.31 6.66 -37.55
N VAL A 278 -1.64 6.97 -36.44
CA VAL A 278 -0.97 8.27 -36.21
C VAL A 278 0.30 8.39 -37.08
N ARG A 279 1.08 7.32 -37.18
CA ARG A 279 2.29 7.30 -38.03
C ARG A 279 1.98 7.43 -39.52
N TYR A 280 0.82 6.92 -39.96
CA TYR A 280 0.32 7.06 -41.33
C TYR A 280 -0.21 8.47 -41.64
N GLN A 281 -0.64 9.24 -40.64
CA GLN A 281 -0.98 10.66 -40.84
C GLN A 281 0.29 11.51 -40.98
N ASP A 282 1.35 11.20 -40.22
CA ASP A 282 2.64 11.89 -40.30
C ASP A 282 3.36 11.73 -41.66
N THR A 283 3.12 10.64 -42.40
CA THR A 283 3.70 10.49 -43.74
C THR A 283 3.04 11.41 -44.78
N HIS A 284 1.77 11.78 -44.60
CA HIS A 284 1.12 12.81 -45.41
C HIS A 284 1.50 14.23 -44.99
N ASP A 285 1.74 14.46 -43.69
CA ASP A 285 2.25 15.75 -43.23
C ASP A 285 3.74 15.96 -43.55
N LYS A 286 4.55 14.90 -43.70
CA LYS A 286 5.93 15.02 -44.24
C LYS A 286 5.96 15.55 -45.66
N GLN A 287 5.03 15.12 -46.52
CA GLN A 287 4.89 15.63 -47.87
C GLN A 287 4.50 17.12 -47.86
N ARG A 288 3.60 17.50 -46.95
CA ARG A 288 3.20 18.89 -46.76
C ARG A 288 4.32 19.77 -46.18
N TYR A 289 5.09 19.24 -45.23
CA TYR A 289 6.24 19.90 -44.63
C TYR A 289 7.36 20.10 -45.67
N GLN A 290 7.65 19.08 -46.48
CA GLN A 290 8.61 19.18 -47.59
C GLN A 290 8.15 20.19 -48.65
N ASP A 291 6.87 20.24 -49.01
CA ASP A 291 6.33 21.23 -49.96
C ASP A 291 6.44 22.67 -49.42
N THR A 292 6.24 22.89 -48.11
CA THR A 292 6.47 24.21 -47.48
C THR A 292 7.95 24.55 -47.33
N HIS A 293 8.82 23.57 -47.06
CA HIS A 293 10.26 23.78 -46.93
C HIS A 293 10.91 24.08 -48.29
N ASP A 294 10.51 23.39 -49.35
CA ASP A 294 11.00 23.64 -50.72
C ASP A 294 10.52 24.99 -51.26
N LYS A 295 9.34 25.46 -50.85
CA LYS A 295 8.87 26.83 -51.15
C LYS A 295 9.70 27.90 -50.43
N GLN A 296 9.99 27.70 -49.14
CA GLN A 296 10.82 28.63 -48.37
C GLN A 296 12.28 28.66 -48.82
N ILE A 297 12.84 27.50 -49.22
CA ILE A 297 14.19 27.40 -49.77
C ILE A 297 14.29 28.09 -51.14
N LYS A 298 13.25 28.00 -51.98
CA LYS A 298 13.19 28.75 -53.26
C LYS A 298 13.04 30.26 -53.07
N GLU A 299 12.35 30.72 -52.03
CA GLU A 299 12.28 32.15 -51.69
C GLU A 299 13.59 32.67 -51.09
N LEU A 300 14.28 31.87 -50.25
CA LEU A 300 15.58 32.22 -49.68
C LEU A 300 16.73 32.22 -50.70
N ALA A 301 16.63 31.41 -51.77
CA ALA A 301 17.60 31.39 -52.87
C ALA A 301 17.54 32.63 -53.79
N SER A 302 16.61 33.57 -53.54
CA SER A 302 16.46 34.82 -54.30
C SER A 302 17.15 36.04 -53.66
N PHE A 303 17.82 35.86 -52.52
CA PHE A 303 18.54 36.93 -51.83
C PHE A 303 20.05 36.80 -52.07
N ASP A 304 20.61 37.77 -52.79
CA ASP A 304 22.06 37.97 -52.92
C ASP A 304 22.68 38.12 -51.53
N THR A 305 23.61 37.23 -51.18
CA THR A 305 24.42 37.32 -49.96
C THR A 305 25.88 37.59 -50.29
N PRO A 306 26.63 38.35 -49.46
CA PRO A 306 27.95 38.86 -49.82
C PRO A 306 29.04 37.78 -49.76
N GLU A 307 30.07 37.95 -50.60
CA GLU A 307 31.19 37.03 -50.83
C GLU A 307 31.88 36.55 -49.54
N LEU A 308 31.80 35.24 -49.29
CA LEU A 308 32.65 34.50 -48.35
C LEU A 308 33.94 34.05 -49.07
N THR A 309 35.08 34.13 -48.38
CA THR A 309 36.39 33.70 -48.93
C THR A 309 36.39 32.22 -49.33
N SER A 310 37.11 31.92 -50.42
CA SER A 310 37.13 30.62 -51.14
C SER A 310 37.35 29.37 -50.25
N GLU A 311 38.08 29.50 -49.15
CA GLU A 311 38.36 28.38 -48.23
C GLU A 311 37.16 27.99 -47.35
N GLN A 312 36.31 28.95 -46.98
CA GLN A 312 35.11 28.68 -46.17
C GLN A 312 33.99 28.05 -47.02
N SER A 313 33.87 28.46 -48.29
CA SER A 313 32.93 27.88 -49.25
C SER A 313 33.23 26.40 -49.54
N LEU A 314 34.51 26.05 -49.72
CA LEU A 314 34.95 24.67 -49.92
C LEU A 314 34.66 23.76 -48.71
N ARG A 315 34.89 24.23 -47.47
CA ARG A 315 34.59 23.44 -46.26
C ARG A 315 33.09 23.24 -46.06
N GLN A 316 32.27 24.23 -46.39
CA GLN A 316 30.81 24.11 -46.33
C GLN A 316 30.27 23.14 -47.39
N GLN A 317 30.75 23.22 -48.64
CA GLN A 317 30.37 22.26 -49.68
C GLN A 317 30.77 20.83 -49.32
N GLN A 318 31.96 20.63 -48.75
CA GLN A 318 32.43 19.30 -48.37
C GLN A 318 31.66 18.73 -47.16
N SER A 319 31.23 19.59 -46.23
CA SER A 319 30.34 19.22 -45.12
C SER A 319 28.93 18.85 -45.60
N GLN A 320 28.39 19.56 -46.61
CA GLN A 320 27.06 19.29 -47.17
C GLN A 320 27.05 18.00 -48.00
N LEU A 321 28.09 17.76 -48.81
CA LEU A 321 28.26 16.52 -49.56
C LEU A 321 28.37 15.30 -48.64
N ASN A 322 29.15 15.41 -47.55
CA ASN A 322 29.25 14.33 -46.56
C ASN A 322 27.91 14.07 -45.86
N TYR A 323 27.12 15.11 -45.58
CA TYR A 323 25.82 14.94 -44.95
C TYR A 323 24.81 14.26 -45.89
N GLN A 324 24.78 14.64 -47.18
CA GLN A 324 23.95 14.00 -48.20
C GLN A 324 24.33 12.53 -48.44
N ASP A 325 25.63 12.21 -48.54
CA ASP A 325 26.08 10.83 -48.73
C ASP A 325 25.74 9.91 -47.54
N THR A 326 25.76 10.45 -46.31
CA THR A 326 25.42 9.69 -45.10
C THR A 326 23.90 9.47 -45.01
N HIS A 327 23.11 10.45 -45.44
CA HIS A 327 21.65 10.37 -45.45
C HIS A 327 21.13 9.44 -46.56
N ASP A 328 21.70 9.49 -47.76
CA ASP A 328 21.33 8.60 -48.87
C ASP A 328 21.74 7.14 -48.61
N LYS A 329 22.83 6.90 -47.88
CA LYS A 329 23.19 5.55 -47.39
C LYS A 329 22.16 5.00 -46.40
N GLN A 330 21.72 5.81 -45.44
CA GLN A 330 20.70 5.39 -44.47
C GLN A 330 19.33 5.14 -45.13
N ILE A 331 18.97 5.93 -46.15
CA ILE A 331 17.73 5.74 -46.90
C ILE A 331 17.79 4.48 -47.77
N LYS A 332 18.93 4.18 -48.40
CA LYS A 332 19.12 2.93 -49.17
C LYS A 332 19.14 1.68 -48.29
N GLU A 333 19.69 1.75 -47.07
CA GLU A 333 19.61 0.65 -46.09
C GLU A 333 18.19 0.41 -45.54
N LEU A 334 17.38 1.47 -45.43
CA LEU A 334 15.97 1.37 -45.05
C LEU A 334 15.08 0.83 -46.17
N ALA A 335 15.46 1.06 -47.44
CA ALA A 335 14.70 0.62 -48.61
C ALA A 335 15.01 -0.84 -49.05
N SER A 336 16.06 -1.48 -48.51
CA SER A 336 16.46 -2.84 -48.89
C SER A 336 15.90 -3.96 -48.00
N PHE A 337 14.91 -3.68 -47.14
CA PHE A 337 14.20 -4.72 -46.40
C PHE A 337 13.09 -5.34 -47.27
N ASP A 338 13.47 -6.27 -48.13
CA ASP A 338 12.52 -7.27 -48.63
C ASP A 338 12.00 -8.08 -47.43
N THR A 339 10.70 -8.01 -47.20
CA THR A 339 10.02 -8.82 -46.18
C THR A 339 10.15 -10.30 -46.53
N PRO A 340 10.78 -11.15 -45.70
CA PRO A 340 10.75 -12.59 -45.92
C PRO A 340 9.32 -13.10 -45.70
N GLU A 341 8.87 -14.02 -46.54
CA GLU A 341 7.63 -14.77 -46.30
C GLU A 341 7.71 -15.48 -44.93
N LEU A 342 6.79 -15.13 -44.03
CA LEU A 342 6.71 -15.66 -42.67
C LEU A 342 6.33 -17.14 -42.69
N THR A 343 7.04 -17.97 -41.94
CA THR A 343 6.65 -19.37 -41.74
C THR A 343 5.31 -19.46 -40.97
N SER A 344 4.57 -20.56 -41.12
CA SER A 344 3.26 -20.79 -40.47
C SER A 344 3.28 -20.56 -38.95
N GLU A 345 4.40 -20.87 -38.29
CA GLU A 345 4.62 -20.62 -36.86
C GLU A 345 4.79 -19.13 -36.52
N GLN A 346 5.48 -18.37 -37.38
CA GLN A 346 5.64 -16.93 -37.20
C GLN A 346 4.33 -16.19 -37.44
N SER A 347 3.52 -16.64 -38.40
CA SER A 347 2.17 -16.13 -38.68
C SER A 347 1.20 -16.38 -37.53
N LEU A 348 1.25 -17.57 -36.90
CA LEU A 348 0.49 -17.89 -35.69
C LEU A 348 0.89 -17.00 -34.51
N ARG A 349 2.19 -16.78 -34.29
CA ARG A 349 2.68 -15.86 -33.24
C ARG A 349 2.31 -14.40 -33.53
N GLN A 350 2.27 -14.00 -34.80
CA GLN A 350 1.86 -12.65 -35.19
C GLN A 350 0.35 -12.47 -35.01
N GLN A 351 -0.47 -13.49 -35.29
CA GLN A 351 -1.90 -13.50 -34.96
C GLN A 351 -2.15 -13.45 -33.45
N GLN A 352 -1.39 -14.20 -32.65
CA GLN A 352 -1.50 -14.19 -31.18
C GLN A 352 -1.04 -12.84 -30.58
N SER A 353 0.01 -12.24 -31.17
CA SER A 353 0.46 -10.88 -30.87
C SER A 353 -0.59 -9.83 -31.25
N GLN A 354 -1.24 -9.95 -32.41
CA GLN A 354 -2.32 -9.07 -32.86
C GLN A 354 -3.59 -9.19 -32.02
N LEU A 355 -3.92 -10.39 -31.52
CA LEU A 355 -5.02 -10.62 -30.58
C LEU A 355 -4.74 -9.97 -29.21
N ASN A 356 -3.51 -10.06 -28.70
CA ASN A 356 -3.10 -9.32 -27.49
C ASN A 356 -3.01 -7.80 -27.71
N TYR A 357 -2.81 -7.35 -28.95
CA TYR A 357 -2.70 -5.94 -29.33
C TYR A 357 -4.04 -5.20 -29.23
N GLN A 358 -5.17 -5.84 -29.59
CA GLN A 358 -6.50 -5.20 -29.56
C GLN A 358 -6.98 -4.80 -28.15
N ASP A 359 -6.53 -5.49 -27.09
CA ASP A 359 -7.01 -5.30 -25.72
C ASP A 359 -6.24 -4.25 -24.89
N THR A 360 -5.23 -3.58 -25.47
CA THR A 360 -4.37 -2.63 -24.72
C THR A 360 -4.61 -1.16 -25.04
N HIS A 361 -5.47 -0.85 -26.01
CA HIS A 361 -5.54 0.48 -26.63
C HIS A 361 -6.06 1.61 -25.72
N ASN A 362 -6.73 1.30 -24.60
CA ASN A 362 -7.18 2.31 -23.62
C ASN A 362 -6.67 2.06 -22.19
N LYS A 363 -5.67 1.19 -22.00
CA LYS A 363 -5.17 0.89 -20.65
C LYS A 363 -4.42 2.10 -20.07
N GLY A 364 -4.98 2.72 -19.03
CA GLY A 364 -4.33 3.71 -18.18
C GLY A 364 -3.53 3.08 -17.05
N GLY A 365 -2.91 3.94 -16.24
CA GLY A 365 -2.19 3.54 -15.03
C GLY A 365 -2.99 3.76 -13.76
N VAL A 366 -2.52 3.13 -12.69
CA VAL A 366 -3.01 3.37 -11.33
C VAL A 366 -2.85 4.85 -10.96
N GLU A 367 -3.84 5.44 -10.27
CA GLU A 367 -3.88 6.88 -9.99
C GLU A 367 -4.04 7.17 -8.48
N ILE A 368 -2.91 7.19 -7.76
CA ILE A 368 -2.88 7.54 -6.33
C ILE A 368 -2.83 9.06 -6.19
N LEU A 369 -3.84 9.64 -5.53
CA LEU A 369 -4.04 11.09 -5.47
C LEU A 369 -3.66 11.69 -4.11
N CYS A 370 -3.81 10.90 -3.04
CA CYS A 370 -3.54 11.34 -1.68
C CYS A 370 -3.17 10.17 -0.79
N PHE A 371 -2.82 10.46 0.46
CA PHE A 371 -2.75 9.44 1.50
C PHE A 371 -4.12 8.72 1.63
N PRO A 372 -4.15 7.39 1.81
CA PRO A 372 -5.41 6.65 1.87
C PRO A 372 -6.36 7.17 2.93
N ALA A 373 -7.64 7.37 2.58
CA ALA A 373 -8.59 8.07 3.45
C ALA A 373 -9.99 7.45 3.48
N THR A 374 -10.16 6.22 2.97
CA THR A 374 -11.47 5.55 2.87
C THR A 374 -11.39 4.08 3.30
N GLN A 375 -12.40 3.60 4.02
CA GLN A 375 -12.50 2.19 4.44
C GLN A 375 -12.47 1.22 3.26
N ARG A 376 -13.05 1.59 2.11
CA ARG A 376 -13.04 0.75 0.90
C ARG A 376 -11.63 0.29 0.50
N SER A 377 -10.62 1.11 0.79
CA SER A 377 -9.23 0.79 0.46
C SER A 377 -8.54 -0.07 1.54
N LEU A 378 -9.09 -0.15 2.74
CA LEU A 378 -8.54 -0.89 3.88
C LEU A 378 -8.61 -2.40 3.60
N PRO A 379 -7.47 -3.13 3.61
CA PRO A 379 -7.50 -4.58 3.48
C PRO A 379 -7.99 -5.24 4.78
N GLY A 380 -8.63 -6.39 4.64
CA GLY A 380 -8.69 -7.37 5.73
C GLY A 380 -7.32 -8.02 5.91
N LEU A 381 -6.86 -8.15 7.15
CA LEU A 381 -5.60 -8.80 7.50
C LEU A 381 -5.83 -10.09 8.27
N TYR A 382 -5.30 -11.20 7.75
CA TYR A 382 -5.52 -12.54 8.31
C TYR A 382 -4.19 -13.18 8.70
N ILE A 383 -4.02 -13.50 9.99
CA ILE A 383 -2.87 -14.21 10.52
C ILE A 383 -3.10 -15.72 10.33
N GLU A 384 -2.09 -16.45 9.86
CA GLU A 384 -2.25 -17.83 9.39
C GLU A 384 -2.72 -18.85 10.44
N SER A 385 -2.54 -18.61 11.74
CA SER A 385 -3.10 -19.54 12.74
C SER A 385 -4.64 -19.65 12.63
N LEU A 386 -5.32 -18.64 12.05
CA LEU A 386 -6.75 -18.67 11.70
C LEU A 386 -7.07 -19.57 10.50
N MET A 387 -6.08 -20.03 9.73
CA MET A 387 -6.25 -20.68 8.43
C MET A 387 -5.77 -22.13 8.40
N ALA A 388 -5.86 -22.81 9.55
CA ALA A 388 -5.62 -24.24 9.61
C ALA A 388 -6.62 -24.99 8.71
N THR A 389 -6.07 -25.74 7.75
CA THR A 389 -6.67 -26.79 6.92
C THR A 389 -7.41 -26.37 5.63
N SER A 390 -6.77 -26.76 4.51
CA SER A 390 -7.28 -27.11 3.15
C SER A 390 -8.30 -26.25 2.39
N GLU A 391 -8.87 -25.18 2.92
CA GLU A 391 -9.77 -24.35 2.14
C GLU A 391 -9.55 -22.87 2.44
N LEU A 392 -8.63 -22.26 1.68
CA LEU A 392 -8.57 -20.81 1.53
C LEU A 392 -9.95 -20.23 1.16
N SER A 393 -10.82 -21.03 0.53
CA SER A 393 -12.18 -20.66 0.13
C SER A 393 -13.15 -20.52 1.33
N SER A 394 -13.20 -21.46 2.28
CA SER A 394 -14.32 -21.47 3.26
C SER A 394 -14.23 -20.43 4.39
N LEU A 395 -13.03 -19.92 4.73
CA LEU A 395 -12.83 -18.85 5.72
C LEU A 395 -12.89 -17.44 5.13
N VAL A 396 -12.55 -17.32 3.84
CA VAL A 396 -12.49 -16.06 3.10
C VAL A 396 -13.85 -15.69 2.51
N LEU A 397 -14.72 -16.69 2.27
CA LEU A 397 -16.03 -16.52 1.62
C LEU A 397 -17.20 -16.23 2.57
N GLN A 398 -17.01 -16.08 3.89
CA GLN A 398 -18.15 -15.76 4.75
C GLN A 398 -18.43 -14.25 4.78
N LYS A 399 -19.50 -13.85 4.09
CA LYS A 399 -20.35 -12.70 4.46
C LYS A 399 -20.75 -12.84 5.94
N GLN A 400 -19.94 -12.40 6.89
CA GLN A 400 -20.35 -12.51 8.30
C GLN A 400 -21.15 -11.30 8.75
N GLU A 401 -22.44 -11.56 8.93
CA GLU A 401 -23.21 -11.12 10.09
C GLU A 401 -23.98 -12.34 10.60
N ASN A 402 -23.70 -12.81 11.82
CA ASN A 402 -24.70 -13.05 12.88
C ASN A 402 -24.07 -13.66 14.16
N PRO A 403 -23.79 -12.83 15.18
CA PRO A 403 -23.73 -11.39 15.08
C PRO A 403 -22.40 -10.85 15.58
N PHE A 404 -21.85 -10.04 14.74
CA PHE A 404 -21.56 -8.63 14.97
C PHE A 404 -22.05 -7.99 13.66
N PRO A 405 -22.49 -6.73 13.52
CA PRO A 405 -22.77 -5.61 14.43
C PRO A 405 -24.13 -5.79 15.19
N GLY A 406 -24.68 -4.86 15.98
CA GLY A 406 -24.43 -3.44 15.92
C GLY A 406 -24.74 -2.67 17.20
N ILE A 407 -24.71 -1.36 17.01
CA ILE A 407 -24.87 -0.30 18.00
C ILE A 407 -25.75 0.72 17.27
N GLY A 408 -27.07 0.72 17.59
CA GLY A 408 -28.16 1.39 16.82
C GLY A 408 -28.15 2.93 16.83
N ASP A 409 -29.32 3.57 16.72
CA ASP A 409 -29.52 5.01 16.44
C ASP A 409 -28.83 6.02 17.41
N GLU A 410 -28.23 5.55 18.50
CA GLU A 410 -27.57 6.38 19.52
C GLU A 410 -26.08 6.04 19.71
N SER A 411 -25.28 7.10 19.84
CA SER A 411 -23.86 7.07 20.20
C SER A 411 -23.56 6.20 21.44
N LEU A 412 -22.37 5.59 21.52
CA LEU A 412 -21.88 4.90 22.72
C LEU A 412 -21.70 5.88 23.89
N GLY A 413 -21.42 7.15 23.58
CA GLY A 413 -21.35 8.27 24.51
C GLY A 413 -20.19 8.14 25.51
N LEU A 414 -20.44 8.55 26.75
CA LEU A 414 -19.50 8.33 27.85
C LEU A 414 -19.38 6.83 28.10
N TYR A 415 -18.15 6.31 28.04
CA TYR A 415 -17.87 4.88 28.14
C TYR A 415 -16.90 4.57 29.31
N PRO A 416 -17.40 4.49 30.55
CA PRO A 416 -16.55 4.15 31.70
C PRO A 416 -16.00 2.73 31.60
N VAL A 417 -14.71 2.58 31.91
CA VAL A 417 -14.02 1.30 32.07
C VAL A 417 -13.75 1.10 33.56
N VAL A 418 -14.41 0.12 34.15
CA VAL A 418 -14.48 -0.09 35.61
C VAL A 418 -14.02 -1.49 35.98
N ASP A 419 -13.60 -1.70 37.22
CA ASP A 419 -12.99 -2.95 37.68
C ASP A 419 -13.93 -3.85 38.50
N ARG A 420 -15.12 -3.36 38.84
CA ARG A 420 -16.09 -4.04 39.73
C ARG A 420 -17.53 -3.72 39.36
N ALA A 421 -18.43 -4.64 39.69
CA ALA A 421 -19.87 -4.56 39.44
C ALA A 421 -20.55 -3.39 40.19
N HIS A 422 -20.06 -3.02 41.38
CA HIS A 422 -20.65 -1.93 42.17
C HIS A 422 -20.63 -0.56 41.44
N TRP A 423 -19.70 -0.38 40.48
CA TRP A 423 -19.67 0.83 39.67
C TRP A 423 -20.89 0.96 38.77
N LEU A 424 -21.47 -0.15 38.30
CA LEU A 424 -22.69 -0.11 37.49
C LEU A 424 -23.86 0.46 38.31
N ASP A 425 -24.02 0.03 39.56
CA ASP A 425 -25.02 0.58 40.49
C ASP A 425 -24.83 2.09 40.73
N THR A 426 -23.59 2.58 40.63
CA THR A 426 -23.25 3.99 40.85
C THR A 426 -23.49 4.84 39.59
N LEU A 427 -23.11 4.34 38.43
CA LEU A 427 -23.01 5.12 37.19
C LEU A 427 -24.28 5.04 36.32
N LEU A 428 -24.95 3.88 36.27
CA LEU A 428 -26.14 3.70 35.42
C LEU A 428 -27.31 4.60 35.83
N PRO A 429 -27.62 4.84 37.12
CA PRO A 429 -28.66 5.80 37.52
C PRO A 429 -28.40 7.25 37.09
N LEU A 430 -27.17 7.58 36.66
CA LEU A 430 -26.79 8.92 36.22
C LEU A 430 -27.07 9.14 34.73
N GLY A 431 -27.44 8.09 33.97
CA GLY A 431 -27.68 8.15 32.53
C GLY A 431 -26.55 7.58 31.67
N VAL A 432 -25.57 6.88 32.27
CA VAL A 432 -24.57 6.13 31.49
C VAL A 432 -25.25 4.91 30.85
N THR A 433 -25.08 4.72 29.54
CA THR A 433 -25.72 3.61 28.79
C THR A 433 -24.75 2.54 28.31
N THR A 434 -23.43 2.77 28.46
CA THR A 434 -22.37 1.85 28.03
C THR A 434 -21.28 1.76 29.09
N ILE A 435 -20.89 0.55 29.50
CA ILE A 435 -19.83 0.31 30.50
C ILE A 435 -18.98 -0.88 30.08
N GLN A 436 -17.67 -0.82 30.33
CA GLN A 436 -16.74 -1.93 30.14
C GLN A 436 -16.29 -2.41 31.51
N LEU A 437 -16.48 -3.70 31.79
CA LEU A 437 -15.96 -4.33 33.01
C LEU A 437 -14.61 -4.97 32.72
N ARG A 438 -13.57 -4.50 33.42
CA ARG A 438 -12.18 -4.94 33.28
C ARG A 438 -11.59 -5.34 34.63
N ILE A 439 -11.71 -6.61 34.96
CA ILE A 439 -11.16 -7.22 36.18
C ILE A 439 -9.76 -7.75 35.87
N LYS A 440 -8.78 -7.52 36.76
CA LYS A 440 -7.39 -8.02 36.59
C LYS A 440 -6.92 -8.91 37.72
N ASP A 441 -7.63 -8.89 38.84
CA ASP A 441 -7.15 -9.38 40.14
C ASP A 441 -8.04 -10.48 40.74
N LEU A 442 -9.12 -10.87 40.06
CA LEU A 442 -9.97 -12.01 40.45
C LEU A 442 -9.78 -13.18 39.48
N THR A 443 -9.95 -14.39 40.00
CA THR A 443 -9.92 -15.64 39.21
C THR A 443 -10.95 -16.65 39.73
N GLY A 444 -11.22 -17.70 38.93
CA GLY A 444 -12.11 -18.79 39.31
C GLY A 444 -13.53 -18.33 39.67
N GLN A 445 -14.09 -18.88 40.74
CA GLN A 445 -15.46 -18.61 41.16
C GLN A 445 -15.71 -17.14 41.49
N SER A 446 -14.74 -16.46 42.14
CA SER A 446 -14.89 -15.04 42.50
C SER A 446 -15.03 -14.12 41.29
N LEU A 447 -14.27 -14.40 40.22
CA LEU A 447 -14.38 -13.69 38.94
C LEU A 447 -15.75 -13.94 38.29
N GLU A 448 -16.19 -15.19 38.30
CA GLU A 448 -17.48 -15.56 37.70
C GLU A 448 -18.65 -14.89 38.43
N GLU A 449 -18.65 -14.87 39.76
CA GLU A 449 -19.67 -14.20 40.57
C GLU A 449 -19.70 -12.69 40.31
N GLU A 450 -18.54 -12.06 40.16
CA GLU A 450 -18.43 -10.63 39.86
C GLU A 450 -18.99 -10.29 38.46
N ILE A 451 -18.65 -11.08 37.44
CA ILE A 451 -19.18 -10.92 36.08
C ILE A 451 -20.69 -11.14 36.06
N LYS A 452 -21.17 -12.21 36.70
CA LYS A 452 -22.59 -12.53 36.80
C LYS A 452 -23.37 -11.36 37.42
N ARG A 453 -22.90 -10.83 38.55
CA ARG A 453 -23.49 -9.68 39.22
C ARG A 453 -23.53 -8.45 38.30
N ALA A 454 -22.46 -8.17 37.58
CA ALA A 454 -22.42 -7.04 36.66
C ALA A 454 -23.44 -7.20 35.52
N VAL A 455 -23.59 -8.40 34.96
CA VAL A 455 -24.58 -8.67 33.90
C VAL A 455 -26.01 -8.53 34.41
N GLU A 456 -26.30 -8.99 35.64
CA GLU A 456 -27.62 -8.82 36.28
C GLU A 456 -27.97 -7.33 36.46
N ILE A 457 -27.03 -6.51 36.94
CA ILE A 457 -27.22 -5.06 37.07
C ILE A 457 -27.41 -4.43 35.68
N ALA A 458 -26.56 -4.75 34.72
CA ALA A 458 -26.63 -4.20 33.37
C ALA A 458 -27.98 -4.51 32.69
N THR A 459 -28.50 -5.72 32.85
CA THR A 459 -29.80 -6.14 32.32
C THR A 459 -30.93 -5.29 32.91
N ARG A 460 -30.91 -5.02 34.22
CA ARG A 460 -31.92 -4.19 34.90
C ARG A 460 -32.00 -2.77 34.33
N PHE A 461 -30.85 -2.22 33.97
CA PHE A 461 -30.72 -0.84 33.46
C PHE A 461 -30.64 -0.77 31.93
N GLN A 462 -30.78 -1.90 31.22
CA GLN A 462 -30.59 -2.00 29.76
C GLN A 462 -29.23 -1.43 29.28
N CYS A 463 -28.19 -1.60 30.10
CA CYS A 463 -26.84 -1.15 29.80
C CYS A 463 -26.18 -2.03 28.74
N ARG A 464 -25.48 -1.40 27.79
CA ARG A 464 -24.53 -2.05 26.88
C ARG A 464 -23.26 -2.42 27.65
N LEU A 465 -23.28 -3.53 28.39
CA LEU A 465 -22.14 -4.01 29.17
C LEU A 465 -21.19 -4.85 28.32
N PHE A 466 -19.96 -4.36 28.15
CA PHE A 466 -18.87 -5.11 27.54
C PHE A 466 -17.98 -5.75 28.60
N ILE A 467 -17.76 -7.06 28.49
CA ILE A 467 -16.80 -7.79 29.34
C ILE A 467 -15.43 -7.79 28.66
N ASN A 468 -14.39 -7.36 29.36
CA ASN A 468 -13.03 -7.38 28.85
C ASN A 468 -12.41 -8.78 28.98
N ASP A 469 -11.85 -9.31 27.89
CA ASP A 469 -11.08 -10.58 27.75
C ASP A 469 -11.84 -11.89 28.10
N TYR A 470 -12.70 -11.91 29.12
CA TYR A 470 -13.39 -13.10 29.64
C TYR A 470 -14.61 -13.52 28.80
N TRP A 471 -14.36 -13.81 27.52
CA TRP A 471 -15.38 -14.07 26.51
C TRP A 471 -16.29 -15.28 26.83
N GLN A 472 -15.77 -16.35 27.43
CA GLN A 472 -16.58 -17.51 27.81
C GLN A 472 -17.60 -17.15 28.89
N LEU A 473 -17.19 -16.35 29.88
CA LEU A 473 -18.07 -15.92 30.96
C LEU A 473 -19.10 -14.91 30.46
N ALA A 474 -18.72 -14.06 29.51
CA ALA A 474 -19.64 -13.16 28.83
C ALA A 474 -20.77 -13.92 28.11
N ILE A 475 -20.42 -14.98 27.36
CA ILE A 475 -21.40 -15.88 26.72
C ILE A 475 -22.26 -16.57 27.77
N LYS A 476 -21.62 -17.20 28.78
CA LYS A 476 -22.30 -18.00 29.82
C LYS A 476 -23.38 -17.21 30.56
N HIS A 477 -23.12 -15.95 30.86
CA HIS A 477 -24.04 -15.10 31.64
C HIS A 477 -24.89 -14.16 30.79
N GLY A 478 -24.73 -14.16 29.46
CA GLY A 478 -25.55 -13.36 28.54
C GLY A 478 -25.24 -11.87 28.57
N ALA A 479 -23.95 -11.49 28.62
CA ALA A 479 -23.54 -10.10 28.50
C ALA A 479 -23.92 -9.51 27.12
N TYR A 480 -23.93 -8.18 27.00
CA TYR A 480 -24.21 -7.51 25.73
C TYR A 480 -23.11 -7.74 24.69
N GLY A 481 -21.85 -7.70 25.13
CA GLY A 481 -20.72 -7.95 24.26
C GLY A 481 -19.39 -8.15 25.00
N VAL A 482 -18.35 -8.34 24.20
CA VAL A 482 -16.98 -8.52 24.64
C VAL A 482 -16.10 -7.43 24.04
N HIS A 483 -15.14 -6.95 24.82
CA HIS A 483 -14.07 -6.11 24.32
C HIS A 483 -12.76 -6.91 24.36
N LEU A 484 -12.04 -6.95 23.23
CA LEU A 484 -10.78 -7.68 23.08
C LEU A 484 -9.62 -6.75 22.69
N GLY A 485 -8.43 -7.06 23.20
CA GLY A 485 -7.17 -6.53 22.72
C GLY A 485 -6.63 -7.33 21.53
N GLN A 486 -5.53 -6.84 20.97
CA GLN A 486 -4.89 -7.45 19.79
C GLN A 486 -4.22 -8.78 20.11
N GLU A 487 -3.70 -8.94 21.32
CA GLU A 487 -3.13 -10.18 21.84
C GLU A 487 -4.21 -11.26 21.98
N ASP A 488 -5.40 -10.90 22.47
CA ASP A 488 -6.54 -11.81 22.59
C ASP A 488 -7.01 -12.32 21.22
N LEU A 489 -6.98 -11.45 20.20
CA LEU A 489 -7.27 -11.87 18.83
C LEU A 489 -6.24 -12.86 18.29
N VAL A 490 -4.95 -12.70 18.60
CA VAL A 490 -3.90 -13.67 18.22
C VAL A 490 -4.08 -14.98 18.98
N ALA A 491 -4.40 -14.92 20.28
CA ALA A 491 -4.67 -16.11 21.07
C ALA A 491 -5.92 -16.85 20.58
N ALA A 492 -6.98 -16.12 20.24
CA ALA A 492 -8.21 -16.68 19.67
C ALA A 492 -7.93 -17.34 18.30
N ALA A 493 -7.08 -16.71 17.50
CA ALA A 493 -6.62 -17.22 16.22
C ALA A 493 -5.83 -18.53 16.32
N GLN A 494 -5.22 -18.84 17.46
CA GLN A 494 -4.44 -20.07 17.66
C GLN A 494 -5.24 -21.18 18.36
N ASN A 495 -6.46 -20.87 18.78
CA ASN A 495 -7.27 -21.76 19.59
C ASN A 495 -8.19 -22.62 18.72
N GLU A 496 -8.10 -23.94 18.86
CA GLU A 496 -8.95 -24.91 18.12
C GLU A 496 -10.45 -24.66 18.31
N SER A 497 -10.85 -24.08 19.45
CA SER A 497 -12.25 -23.78 19.76
C SER A 497 -12.78 -22.55 19.00
N ASN A 498 -11.94 -21.78 18.31
CA ASN A 498 -12.28 -20.56 17.56
C ASN A 498 -13.20 -19.59 18.35
N PRO A 499 -12.67 -18.86 19.34
CA PRO A 499 -13.44 -17.95 20.19
C PRO A 499 -14.26 -16.90 19.43
N ILE A 500 -13.72 -16.38 18.32
CA ILE A 500 -14.41 -15.38 17.50
C ILE A 500 -15.68 -15.97 16.89
N LYS A 501 -15.59 -17.19 16.35
CA LYS A 501 -16.75 -17.92 15.84
C LYS A 501 -17.77 -18.19 16.94
N GLN A 502 -17.35 -18.58 18.14
CA GLN A 502 -18.30 -18.81 19.25
C GLN A 502 -18.99 -17.53 19.70
N LEU A 503 -18.29 -16.39 19.74
CA LEU A 503 -18.92 -15.11 20.07
C LEU A 503 -19.98 -14.72 19.03
N LEU A 504 -19.66 -14.95 17.76
CA LEU A 504 -20.59 -14.79 16.65
C LEU A 504 -21.78 -15.76 16.80
N GLU A 505 -21.58 -17.06 17.02
CA GLU A 505 -22.72 -17.98 17.21
C GLU A 505 -23.56 -17.67 18.46
N ALA A 506 -22.95 -17.12 19.51
CA ALA A 506 -23.58 -16.78 20.78
C ALA A 506 -24.36 -15.47 20.78
N GLY A 507 -24.42 -14.74 19.67
CA GLY A 507 -25.24 -13.54 19.65
C GLY A 507 -24.55 -12.27 20.17
N MET A 508 -23.22 -12.25 20.34
CA MET A 508 -22.52 -11.18 21.09
C MET A 508 -22.23 -9.91 20.28
N ARG A 509 -21.76 -8.85 20.94
CA ARG A 509 -21.19 -7.62 20.34
C ARG A 509 -19.68 -7.63 20.54
N LEU A 510 -18.91 -7.05 19.63
CA LEU A 510 -17.45 -7.05 19.69
C LEU A 510 -16.89 -5.65 19.57
N GLY A 511 -16.14 -5.25 20.59
CA GLY A 511 -15.23 -4.12 20.55
C GLY A 511 -13.80 -4.59 20.41
N ILE A 512 -13.01 -3.90 19.60
CA ILE A 512 -11.59 -4.22 19.43
C ILE A 512 -10.75 -2.96 19.66
N SER A 513 -9.77 -3.05 20.55
CA SER A 513 -8.74 -2.00 20.71
C SER A 513 -7.71 -2.06 19.58
N THR A 514 -7.36 -0.91 19.02
CA THR A 514 -6.40 -0.76 17.91
C THR A 514 -5.54 0.51 18.11
N HIS A 515 -4.33 0.47 17.56
CA HIS A 515 -3.32 1.51 17.75
C HIS A 515 -2.60 1.88 16.45
N CYS A 516 -2.79 1.13 15.36
CA CYS A 516 -2.09 1.33 14.09
C CYS A 516 -2.83 0.74 12.88
N HIS A 517 -2.38 1.02 11.66
CA HIS A 517 -2.99 0.50 10.42
C HIS A 517 -3.02 -1.03 10.36
N TYR A 518 -1.96 -1.70 10.78
CA TYR A 518 -1.89 -3.16 10.87
C TYR A 518 -2.98 -3.74 11.77
N GLU A 519 -3.15 -3.17 12.97
CA GLU A 519 -4.16 -3.62 13.93
C GLU A 519 -5.59 -3.28 13.48
N VAL A 520 -5.78 -2.13 12.84
CA VAL A 520 -7.07 -1.75 12.25
C VAL A 520 -7.44 -2.68 11.09
N ALA A 521 -6.49 -3.05 10.22
CA ALA A 521 -6.73 -4.02 9.15
C ALA A 521 -7.11 -5.42 9.69
N ARG A 522 -6.51 -5.82 10.82
CA ARG A 522 -6.88 -7.06 11.54
C ARG A 522 -8.28 -6.98 12.14
N ALA A 523 -8.61 -5.86 12.78
CA ALA A 523 -9.95 -5.64 13.33
C ALA A 523 -10.98 -5.62 12.20
N HIS A 524 -10.69 -4.93 11.09
CA HIS A 524 -11.56 -4.80 9.91
C HIS A 524 -11.93 -6.17 9.32
N ALA A 525 -10.99 -7.11 9.29
CA ALA A 525 -11.24 -8.49 8.84
C ALA A 525 -12.37 -9.20 9.61
N LEU A 526 -12.63 -8.81 10.86
CA LEU A 526 -13.65 -9.39 11.74
C LEU A 526 -14.98 -8.63 11.74
N LYS A 527 -15.04 -7.44 11.11
CA LYS A 527 -16.22 -6.56 11.09
C LYS A 527 -16.86 -6.36 12.47
N PRO A 528 -16.11 -5.83 13.47
CA PRO A 528 -16.58 -5.68 14.84
C PRO A 528 -17.73 -4.69 14.94
N SER A 529 -18.39 -4.68 16.10
CA SER A 529 -19.45 -3.72 16.42
C SER A 529 -18.91 -2.29 16.61
N TYR A 530 -17.67 -2.14 17.08
CA TYR A 530 -16.95 -0.87 17.11
C TYR A 530 -15.43 -1.10 17.14
N ILE A 531 -14.67 -0.06 16.76
CA ILE A 531 -13.21 -0.03 16.91
C ILE A 531 -12.85 1.02 17.95
N ALA A 532 -12.13 0.62 18.98
CA ALA A 532 -11.52 1.52 19.93
C ALA A 532 -10.12 1.92 19.45
N TYR A 533 -9.84 3.22 19.40
CA TYR A 533 -8.60 3.75 18.87
C TYR A 533 -7.85 4.59 19.91
N GLY A 534 -6.57 4.27 20.12
CA GLY A 534 -5.70 5.02 21.01
C GLY A 534 -4.27 4.48 21.08
N PRO A 535 -3.47 4.91 22.07
CA PRO A 535 -3.78 6.01 22.98
C PRO A 535 -3.92 7.34 22.22
N VAL A 536 -5.02 8.07 22.44
CA VAL A 536 -5.19 9.41 21.85
C VAL A 536 -4.22 10.40 22.50
N PHE A 537 -4.05 10.31 23.82
CA PHE A 537 -3.12 11.11 24.60
C PHE A 537 -2.20 10.23 25.45
N ALA A 538 -1.09 10.78 25.94
CA ALA A 538 -0.20 10.08 26.85
C ALA A 538 -0.97 9.58 28.08
N THR A 539 -0.70 8.32 28.48
CA THR A 539 -1.40 7.67 29.61
C THR A 539 -0.39 7.25 30.66
N GLN A 540 -0.79 7.31 31.93
CA GLN A 540 -0.01 6.75 33.04
C GLN A 540 -0.37 5.28 33.34
N SER A 541 -1.36 4.71 32.65
CA SER A 541 -1.95 3.41 33.00
C SER A 541 -1.20 2.19 32.45
N LYS A 542 -0.30 2.41 31.48
CA LYS A 542 0.61 1.41 30.89
C LYS A 542 1.80 2.12 30.25
N ASP A 543 3.00 1.55 30.36
CA ASP A 543 4.08 1.84 29.40
C ASP A 543 3.66 1.26 28.05
N MET A 544 3.24 2.11 27.13
CA MET A 544 2.81 1.70 25.80
C MET A 544 3.95 1.97 24.82
N PRO A 545 4.27 1.03 23.90
CA PRO A 545 5.23 1.27 22.83
C PRO A 545 4.72 2.27 21.78
N TRP A 546 3.48 2.75 21.93
CA TRP A 546 2.80 3.60 20.96
C TRP A 546 2.93 5.07 21.30
N VAL A 547 3.24 5.88 20.29
CA VAL A 547 3.20 7.35 20.39
C VAL A 547 1.74 7.80 20.46
N PRO A 548 1.39 8.76 21.35
CA PRO A 548 0.05 9.34 21.38
C PRO A 548 -0.35 9.90 20.01
N GLN A 549 -1.55 9.52 19.57
CA GLN A 549 -2.06 9.79 18.23
C GLN A 549 -2.55 11.24 18.04
N GLY A 550 -2.96 11.88 19.13
CA GLY A 550 -3.57 13.21 19.10
C GLY A 550 -4.93 13.26 18.41
N LEU A 551 -5.48 14.47 18.32
CA LEU A 551 -6.80 14.72 17.73
C LEU A 551 -6.79 14.53 16.20
N ALA A 552 -5.70 14.89 15.51
CA ALA A 552 -5.57 14.71 14.07
C ALA A 552 -5.63 13.23 13.69
N GLY A 553 -4.92 12.37 14.46
CA GLY A 553 -4.98 10.93 14.26
C GLY A 553 -6.35 10.35 14.50
N LEU A 554 -7.00 10.73 15.59
CA LEU A 554 -8.37 10.29 15.87
C LEU A 554 -9.35 10.74 14.78
N ALA A 555 -9.23 11.98 14.28
CA ALA A 555 -10.04 12.50 13.19
C ALA A 555 -9.83 11.72 11.88
N TYR A 556 -8.59 11.32 11.59
CA TYR A 556 -8.28 10.46 10.44
C TYR A 556 -9.04 9.13 10.53
N TRP A 557 -9.02 8.44 11.68
CA TRP A 557 -9.72 7.16 11.82
C TRP A 557 -11.23 7.30 11.84
N GLN A 558 -11.75 8.35 12.48
CA GLN A 558 -13.18 8.67 12.48
C GLN A 558 -13.69 8.93 11.05
N LYS A 559 -12.89 9.53 10.19
CA LYS A 559 -13.23 9.75 8.78
C LYS A 559 -13.05 8.49 7.93
N LEU A 560 -12.02 7.70 8.23
CA LEU A 560 -11.65 6.54 7.43
C LEU A 560 -12.60 5.37 7.62
N LEU A 561 -13.02 5.11 8.86
CA LEU A 561 -13.77 3.92 9.26
C LEU A 561 -15.28 4.16 9.20
N ASP A 562 -16.02 3.22 8.62
CA ASP A 562 -17.49 3.20 8.65
C ASP A 562 -18.02 2.52 9.94
N TYR A 563 -17.14 2.19 10.88
CA TYR A 563 -17.48 1.64 12.18
C TYR A 563 -17.70 2.75 13.21
N PRO A 564 -18.51 2.50 14.26
CA PRO A 564 -18.44 3.32 15.46
C PRO A 564 -17.00 3.35 16.00
N VAL A 565 -16.46 4.54 16.21
CA VAL A 565 -15.11 4.73 16.78
C VAL A 565 -15.22 5.15 18.24
N VAL A 566 -14.43 4.50 19.09
CA VAL A 566 -14.30 4.83 20.51
C VAL A 566 -12.91 5.37 20.78
N ALA A 567 -12.81 6.61 21.26
CA ALA A 567 -11.54 7.20 21.68
C ALA A 567 -11.08 6.60 23.01
N ILE A 568 -9.84 6.12 23.09
CA ILE A 568 -9.27 5.55 24.32
C ILE A 568 -7.88 6.13 24.64
N GLY A 569 -7.53 6.15 25.93
CA GLY A 569 -6.17 6.44 26.42
C GLY A 569 -5.89 7.94 26.67
N GLY A 570 -5.65 8.26 27.95
CA GLY A 570 -5.13 9.57 28.38
C GLY A 570 -6.17 10.69 28.37
N ILE A 571 -7.45 10.34 28.42
CA ILE A 571 -8.56 11.29 28.28
C ILE A 571 -9.00 11.79 29.66
N ASP A 572 -9.06 13.11 29.80
CA ASP A 572 -9.61 13.85 30.94
C ASP A 572 -10.83 14.69 30.49
N HIS A 573 -11.38 15.50 31.39
CA HIS A 573 -12.55 16.34 31.07
C HIS A 573 -12.27 17.43 30.02
N GLU A 574 -11.10 18.07 30.05
CA GLU A 574 -10.79 19.13 29.07
C GLU A 574 -10.66 18.55 27.67
N ARG A 575 -10.05 17.37 27.55
CA ARG A 575 -9.84 16.66 26.30
C ARG A 575 -11.11 16.01 25.75
N ALA A 576 -12.07 15.65 26.61
CA ALA A 576 -13.32 15.01 26.22
C ALA A 576 -14.13 15.86 25.23
N ASN A 577 -14.20 17.18 25.43
CA ASN A 577 -14.93 18.08 24.53
C ASN A 577 -14.29 18.14 23.14
N ALA A 578 -12.96 18.22 23.09
CA ALA A 578 -12.23 18.24 21.82
C ALA A 578 -12.41 16.92 21.04
N ILE A 579 -12.44 15.79 21.75
CA ILE A 579 -12.74 14.48 21.15
C ILE A 579 -14.19 14.41 20.66
N HIS A 580 -15.15 14.86 21.47
CA HIS A 580 -16.57 14.82 21.11
C HIS A 580 -16.86 15.61 19.84
N GLY A 581 -16.24 16.79 19.69
CA GLY A 581 -16.34 17.62 18.48
C GLY A 581 -15.86 16.96 17.19
N LEU A 582 -15.12 15.85 17.26
CA LEU A 582 -14.74 15.05 16.08
C LEU A 582 -15.85 14.10 15.60
N GLY A 583 -16.92 13.94 16.38
CA GLY A 583 -18.04 13.05 16.03
C GLY A 583 -17.79 11.57 16.34
N VAL A 584 -16.86 11.25 17.25
CA VAL A 584 -16.64 9.86 17.68
C VAL A 584 -17.88 9.28 18.35
N SER A 585 -18.09 7.98 18.19
CA SER A 585 -19.23 7.29 18.79
C SER A 585 -19.06 7.06 20.28
N GLY A 586 -17.85 7.06 20.84
CA GLY A 586 -17.69 6.91 22.30
C GLY A 586 -16.36 7.43 22.83
N ILE A 587 -16.34 7.73 24.12
CA ILE A 587 -15.15 8.23 24.83
C ILE A 587 -14.91 7.35 26.04
N ALA A 588 -13.89 6.48 25.97
CA ALA A 588 -13.60 5.57 27.07
C ALA A 588 -12.70 6.21 28.13
N MET A 589 -13.10 6.09 29.40
CA MET A 589 -12.38 6.66 30.54
C MET A 589 -12.20 5.64 31.66
N ILE A 590 -11.00 5.60 32.24
CA ILE A 590 -10.68 4.75 33.41
C ILE A 590 -10.57 5.64 34.66
N SER A 591 -9.35 6.14 34.94
CA SER A 591 -8.97 6.77 36.20
C SER A 591 -9.71 8.08 36.46
N TYR A 592 -10.06 8.82 35.41
CA TYR A 592 -10.74 10.10 35.57
C TYR A 592 -12.11 9.98 36.27
N ILE A 593 -12.76 8.82 36.19
CA ILE A 593 -14.00 8.54 36.91
C ILE A 593 -13.69 7.76 38.20
N THR A 594 -12.98 6.63 38.10
CA THR A 594 -12.85 5.68 39.21
C THR A 594 -11.94 6.17 40.34
N GLN A 595 -11.06 7.14 40.06
CA GLN A 595 -10.14 7.73 41.05
C GLN A 595 -10.51 9.18 41.39
N ALA A 596 -11.66 9.68 40.93
CA ALA A 596 -12.13 11.00 41.30
C ALA A 596 -12.57 11.05 42.77
N GLU A 597 -12.34 12.19 43.44
CA GLU A 597 -12.84 12.42 44.81
C GLU A 597 -14.38 12.32 44.88
N ASN A 598 -15.07 12.72 43.81
CA ASN A 598 -16.52 12.59 43.69
C ASN A 598 -16.92 12.07 42.30
N PRO A 599 -16.94 10.73 42.11
CA PRO A 599 -17.24 10.11 40.81
C PRO A 599 -18.61 10.48 40.25
N ILE A 600 -19.61 10.67 41.12
CA ILE A 600 -20.98 11.05 40.72
C ILE A 600 -20.98 12.46 40.09
N LYS A 601 -20.33 13.43 40.74
CA LYS A 601 -20.24 14.81 40.24
C LYS A 601 -19.50 14.86 38.91
N VAL A 602 -18.36 14.15 38.82
CA VAL A 602 -17.56 14.09 37.59
C VAL A 602 -18.35 13.48 36.43
N THR A 603 -19.02 12.35 36.67
CA THR A 603 -19.83 11.67 35.65
C THR A 603 -20.97 12.57 35.13
N LYS A 604 -21.69 13.26 36.02
CA LYS A 604 -22.74 14.21 35.61
C LYS A 604 -22.19 15.38 34.78
N SER A 605 -21.00 15.87 35.12
CA SER A 605 -20.34 16.94 34.35
C SER A 605 -20.03 16.46 32.93
N LEU A 606 -19.42 15.28 32.81
CA LEU A 606 -19.08 14.68 31.51
C LEU A 606 -20.32 14.41 30.66
N LEU A 607 -21.38 13.82 31.24
CA LEU A 607 -22.62 13.57 30.51
C LEU A 607 -23.25 14.85 29.97
N ARG A 608 -23.23 15.95 30.73
CA ARG A 608 -23.71 17.25 30.24
C ARG A 608 -22.84 17.80 29.12
N ALA A 609 -21.52 17.65 29.25
CA ALA A 609 -20.57 18.14 28.26
C ALA A 609 -20.67 17.40 26.92
N LEU A 610 -21.05 16.12 26.95
CA LEU A 610 -21.22 15.25 25.77
C LEU A 610 -22.66 15.23 25.21
N ALA A 611 -23.58 15.94 25.85
CA ALA A 611 -24.98 16.08 25.40
C ALA A 611 -25.25 17.42 24.69
N LEU A 612 -24.26 18.33 24.70
CA LEU A 612 -24.24 19.62 24.02
C LEU A 612 -23.46 19.48 22.71
#